data_AF-A0A3L7PVM9-F1
#
_entry.id   AF-A0A3L7PVM9-F1
#
_cell.length_a   1.000
_cell.length_b   1.000
_cell.length_c   1.000
_cell.angle_alpha   90.00
_cell.angle_beta   90.00
_cell.angle_gamma   90.00
#
_symmetry.space_group_name_H-M   'P 1'
#
loop_
_entity.id
_entity.type
_entity.pdbx_description
1 polymer ?
#
loop_
_entity_poly.entity_id
_entity_poly.type
_entity_poly.pdbx_seq_one_letter_code
_entity_poly.pdbx_strand_id
1 'polypeptide(L)'
;MRIDILTLFPEMFTGFLDGSLLGAARASGLLDIRVTNIRDFAEGIHRQVDDRPFGGGPGMLLMPGPVVACAEHVVADGLQAAVGVDVATPAQNATSAQNATSAQNATSAQGAASPVILLTPGGRRLTQEVVEELSRRERIILVCGRYEGFDARVRTALGAEELSIGDFVLSGGEVAAMVVVDAVCRLVPGVLGDEESALQDSFSNPGRLVEGPQYTRPREFRGMGVPDVLLSGDHGKIAKWRHEQAIVATRRRDAGASNRPGEPSMNQSPVPTKKAPELTARAIETTPRSVP
;
A
#
# COMPACT_ATOMS: atom_id res chain seq x y z
N MET A 1 15.64 -3.19 -7.95
CA MET A 1 15.15 -2.95 -6.56
C MET A 1 15.01 -4.28 -5.83
N ARG A 2 15.35 -4.35 -4.54
CA ARG A 2 15.14 -5.55 -3.71
C ARG A 2 13.96 -5.36 -2.74
N ILE A 3 13.10 -6.37 -2.63
CA ILE A 3 12.00 -6.40 -1.65
C ILE A 3 12.08 -7.70 -0.87
N ASP A 4 12.29 -7.62 0.44
CA ASP A 4 12.22 -8.78 1.31
C ASP A 4 10.88 -8.81 2.05
N ILE A 5 10.27 -9.98 2.14
CA ILE A 5 8.98 -10.20 2.78
C ILE A 5 9.17 -11.23 3.89
N LEU A 6 8.87 -10.83 5.12
CA LEU A 6 8.96 -11.66 6.31
C LEU A 6 7.54 -12.05 6.71
N THR A 7 7.25 -13.35 6.72
CA THR A 7 5.88 -13.86 6.91
C THR A 7 5.89 -15.23 7.60
N LEU A 8 4.73 -15.64 8.13
CA LEU A 8 4.50 -17.02 8.56
C LEU A 8 3.98 -17.94 7.45
N PHE A 9 3.58 -17.37 6.30
CA PHE A 9 2.91 -18.06 5.19
C PHE A 9 3.58 -17.73 3.85
N PRO A 10 4.85 -18.13 3.64
CA PRO A 10 5.57 -17.84 2.40
C PRO A 10 4.86 -18.36 1.15
N GLU A 11 4.12 -19.47 1.27
CA GLU A 11 3.37 -20.09 0.19
C GLU A 11 2.30 -19.17 -0.42
N MET A 12 1.78 -18.19 0.32
CA MET A 12 0.81 -17.22 -0.20
C MET A 12 1.37 -16.39 -1.35
N PHE A 13 2.69 -16.22 -1.42
CA PHE A 13 3.37 -15.45 -2.46
C PHE A 13 3.69 -16.28 -3.71
N THR A 14 3.50 -17.60 -3.65
CA THR A 14 3.65 -18.49 -4.81
C THR A 14 2.61 -18.12 -5.86
N GLY A 15 3.01 -18.03 -7.13
CA GLY A 15 2.12 -17.62 -8.22
C GLY A 15 1.88 -16.11 -8.27
N PHE A 16 1.64 -15.44 -7.13
CA PHE A 16 1.58 -13.97 -7.08
C PHE A 16 2.88 -13.35 -7.59
N LEU A 17 4.04 -13.83 -7.14
CA LEU A 17 5.34 -13.32 -7.56
C LEU A 17 5.83 -13.87 -8.91
N ASP A 18 5.16 -14.87 -9.46
CA ASP A 18 5.61 -15.57 -10.68
C ASP A 18 4.77 -15.20 -11.91
N GLY A 19 3.58 -14.62 -11.69
CA GLY A 19 2.67 -14.23 -12.76
C GLY A 19 2.86 -12.78 -13.23
N SER A 20 2.33 -12.51 -14.44
CA SER A 20 2.14 -11.16 -14.97
C SER A 20 3.42 -10.30 -14.92
N LEU A 21 3.25 -9.01 -14.61
CA LEU A 21 4.28 -7.99 -14.52
C LEU A 21 5.42 -8.36 -13.55
N LEU A 22 5.07 -8.91 -12.37
CA LEU A 22 6.03 -9.26 -11.33
C LEU A 22 6.95 -10.40 -11.78
N GLY A 23 6.39 -11.46 -12.36
CA GLY A 23 7.16 -12.57 -12.90
C GLY A 23 8.12 -12.13 -14.00
N ALA A 24 7.65 -11.30 -14.94
CA ALA A 24 8.47 -10.75 -16.02
C ALA A 24 9.61 -9.85 -15.50
N ALA A 25 9.31 -8.98 -14.53
CA ALA A 25 10.30 -8.08 -13.93
C ALA A 25 11.38 -8.84 -13.14
N ARG A 26 11.00 -9.90 -12.42
CA ARG A 26 11.96 -10.78 -11.71
C ARG A 26 12.83 -11.57 -12.70
N ALA A 27 12.23 -12.15 -13.73
CA ALA A 27 12.97 -12.89 -14.77
C ALA A 27 13.97 -11.99 -15.52
N SER A 28 13.67 -10.70 -15.65
CA SER A 28 14.53 -9.70 -16.29
C SER A 28 15.55 -9.06 -15.33
N GLY A 29 15.59 -9.47 -14.06
CA GLY A 29 16.52 -8.95 -13.05
C GLY A 29 16.24 -7.52 -12.57
N LEU A 30 15.08 -6.94 -12.91
CA LEU A 30 14.68 -5.59 -12.47
C LEU A 30 14.24 -5.59 -10.99
N LEU A 31 13.70 -6.72 -10.53
CA LEU A 31 13.22 -6.94 -9.17
C LEU A 31 13.85 -8.19 -8.56
N ASP A 32 14.43 -8.06 -7.37
CA ASP A 32 14.80 -9.17 -6.48
C ASP A 32 13.77 -9.22 -5.35
N ILE A 33 12.85 -10.19 -5.38
CA ILE A 33 11.85 -10.37 -4.33
C ILE A 33 12.12 -11.66 -3.60
N ARG A 34 12.36 -11.56 -2.29
CA ARG A 34 12.67 -12.69 -1.42
C ARG A 34 11.63 -12.82 -0.33
N VAL A 35 11.26 -14.06 0.00
CA VAL A 35 10.27 -14.37 1.03
C VAL A 35 10.92 -15.25 2.07
N THR A 36 10.91 -14.81 3.32
CA THR A 36 11.56 -15.48 4.46
C THR A 36 10.52 -15.88 5.49
N ASN A 37 10.56 -17.14 5.94
CA ASN A 37 9.64 -17.64 6.95
C ASN A 37 10.15 -17.30 8.36
N ILE A 38 9.37 -16.54 9.12
CA ILE A 38 9.71 -16.14 10.50
C ILE A 38 9.85 -17.38 11.41
N ARG A 39 9.16 -18.49 11.11
CA ARG A 39 9.25 -19.73 11.89
C ARG A 39 10.64 -20.35 11.90
N ASP A 40 11.48 -20.05 10.92
CA ASP A 40 12.86 -20.58 10.87
C ASP A 40 13.77 -19.93 11.92
N PHE A 41 13.32 -18.83 12.54
CA PHE A 41 14.03 -18.07 13.57
C PHE A 41 13.43 -18.27 14.96
N ALA A 42 12.46 -19.16 15.09
CA ALA A 42 11.86 -19.51 16.36
C ALA A 42 12.69 -20.56 17.10
N GLU A 43 12.85 -20.37 18.41
CA GLU A 43 13.50 -21.33 19.28
C GLU A 43 12.61 -22.55 19.58
N GLY A 44 13.24 -23.66 19.98
CA GLY A 44 12.58 -24.88 20.42
C GLY A 44 12.01 -25.74 19.29
N ILE A 45 11.63 -26.97 19.64
CA ILE A 45 11.18 -27.99 18.67
C ILE A 45 9.87 -27.64 17.97
N HIS A 46 9.04 -26.81 18.60
CA HIS A 46 7.74 -26.41 18.08
C HIS A 46 7.79 -25.16 17.21
N ARG A 47 8.96 -24.50 17.10
CA ARG A 47 9.14 -23.25 16.35
C ARG A 47 8.03 -22.23 16.67
N GLN A 48 7.82 -22.00 17.96
CA GLN A 48 6.75 -21.13 18.44
C GLN A 48 7.06 -19.67 18.06
N VAL A 49 6.08 -18.99 17.47
CA VAL A 49 6.22 -17.60 16.97
C VAL A 49 5.26 -16.63 17.65
N ASP A 50 4.33 -17.14 18.45
CA ASP A 50 3.29 -16.37 19.11
C ASP A 50 3.04 -16.85 20.54
N ASP A 51 2.59 -15.91 21.38
CA ASP A 51 2.19 -16.19 22.76
C ASP A 51 1.03 -15.27 23.18
N ARG A 52 0.41 -15.56 24.33
CA ARG A 52 -0.70 -14.78 24.88
C ARG A 52 -0.23 -13.37 25.28
N PRO A 53 -1.08 -12.35 25.10
CA PRO A 53 -0.76 -10.99 25.55
C PRO A 53 -0.66 -10.91 27.07
N PHE A 54 0.35 -10.17 27.56
CA PHE A 54 0.36 -9.71 28.95
C PHE A 54 -0.84 -8.80 29.23
N GLY A 55 -1.39 -8.86 30.45
CA GLY A 55 -2.62 -8.14 30.81
C GLY A 55 -3.92 -8.90 30.47
N GLY A 56 -3.82 -10.06 29.82
CA GLY A 56 -4.98 -10.87 29.42
C GLY A 56 -5.66 -10.34 28.16
N GLY A 57 -6.79 -10.96 27.81
CA GLY A 57 -7.50 -10.73 26.55
C GLY A 57 -7.48 -11.96 25.63
N PRO A 58 -8.34 -11.99 24.60
CA PRO A 58 -8.34 -13.05 23.60
C PRO A 58 -7.15 -12.90 22.64
N GLY A 59 -6.87 -13.96 21.90
CA GLY A 59 -5.89 -13.94 20.81
C GLY A 59 -4.44 -14.21 21.25
N MET A 60 -3.54 -14.02 20.29
CA MET A 60 -2.10 -14.26 20.41
C MET A 60 -1.36 -13.07 19.79
N LEU A 61 -0.13 -12.80 20.23
CA LEU A 61 0.76 -11.80 19.64
C LEU A 61 2.01 -12.47 19.10
N LEU A 62 2.51 -11.98 17.96
CA LEU A 62 3.82 -12.38 17.49
C LEU A 62 4.89 -12.00 18.51
N MET A 63 5.67 -13.00 18.91
CA MET A 63 6.75 -12.84 19.88
C MET A 63 7.89 -12.00 19.28
N PRO A 64 8.58 -11.18 20.10
CA PRO A 64 9.63 -10.33 19.59
C PRO A 64 10.85 -11.11 19.09
N GLY A 65 11.24 -12.19 19.77
CA GLY A 65 12.45 -12.95 19.45
C GLY A 65 12.52 -13.43 18.00
N PRO A 66 11.57 -14.26 17.53
CA PRO A 66 11.59 -14.78 16.17
C PRO A 66 11.49 -13.68 15.10
N VAL A 67 10.66 -12.66 15.33
CA VAL A 67 10.46 -11.56 14.37
C VAL A 67 11.72 -10.72 14.23
N VAL A 68 12.33 -10.32 15.35
CA VAL A 68 13.55 -9.51 15.37
C VAL A 68 14.72 -10.29 14.78
N ALA A 69 14.94 -11.54 15.19
CA ALA A 69 16.02 -12.37 14.67
C ALA A 69 15.90 -12.60 13.15
N CYS A 70 14.68 -12.81 12.64
CA CYS A 70 14.42 -12.92 11.21
C CYS A 70 14.77 -11.62 10.46
N ALA A 71 14.32 -10.47 10.98
CA ALA A 71 14.60 -9.17 10.39
C ALA A 71 16.10 -8.84 10.39
N GLU A 72 16.80 -9.05 11.50
CA GLU A 72 18.24 -8.84 11.61
C GLU A 72 19.04 -9.73 10.66
N HIS A 73 18.65 -11.01 10.54
CA HIS A 73 19.25 -11.92 9.57
C HIS A 73 19.10 -11.42 8.13
N VAL A 74 17.88 -11.03 7.74
CA VAL A 74 17.61 -10.51 6.39
C VAL A 74 18.35 -9.20 6.14
N VAL A 75 18.42 -8.31 7.14
CA VAL A 75 19.21 -7.06 7.04
C VAL A 75 20.69 -7.39 6.80
N ALA A 76 21.26 -8.34 7.56
CA ALA A 76 22.65 -8.76 7.43
C ALA A 76 22.95 -9.43 6.07
N ASP A 77 22.05 -10.26 5.55
CA ASP A 77 22.19 -10.90 4.22
C ASP A 77 22.34 -9.86 3.09
N GLY A 78 21.57 -8.77 3.13
CA GLY A 78 21.71 -7.74 2.10
C GLY A 78 22.95 -6.86 2.26
N LEU A 79 23.50 -6.72 3.48
CA LEU A 79 24.80 -6.08 3.67
C LEU A 79 25.93 -6.93 3.08
N GLN A 80 25.89 -8.25 3.26
CA GLN A 80 26.90 -9.16 2.70
C GLN A 80 26.86 -9.18 1.16
N ALA A 81 25.66 -9.18 0.57
CA ALA A 81 25.48 -9.06 -0.87
C ALA A 81 26.04 -7.73 -1.43
N ALA A 82 25.95 -6.64 -0.69
CA ALA A 82 26.48 -5.34 -1.09
C ALA A 82 28.02 -5.22 -0.95
N VAL A 83 28.63 -5.98 -0.01
CA VAL A 83 30.08 -5.95 0.25
C VAL A 83 30.85 -6.97 -0.61
N GLY A 84 30.17 -7.86 -1.35
CA GLY A 84 30.81 -8.79 -2.29
C GLY A 84 31.71 -9.82 -1.61
N VAL A 85 31.37 -10.24 -0.40
CA VAL A 85 32.12 -11.27 0.34
C VAL A 85 31.51 -12.65 0.05
N ASP A 86 32.21 -13.45 -0.75
CA ASP A 86 31.95 -14.89 -0.87
C ASP A 86 32.22 -15.57 0.49
N VAL A 87 31.18 -15.75 1.30
CA VAL A 87 31.26 -16.55 2.52
C VAL A 87 31.00 -18.00 2.15
N ALA A 88 32.09 -18.74 1.88
CA ALA A 88 32.08 -20.19 1.90
C ALA A 88 31.56 -20.69 3.26
N THR A 89 30.64 -21.65 3.22
CA THR A 89 29.99 -22.30 4.37
C THR A 89 31.04 -22.91 5.32
N PRO A 90 30.98 -22.71 6.65
CA PRO A 90 31.90 -23.40 7.54
C PRO A 90 31.39 -24.82 7.82
N ALA A 91 32.07 -25.80 7.23
CA ALA A 91 32.07 -27.16 7.73
C ALA A 91 32.80 -27.21 9.08
N GLN A 92 32.27 -28.05 9.96
CA GLN A 92 32.73 -28.34 11.30
C GLN A 92 34.23 -28.69 11.34
N ASN A 93 34.97 -28.07 12.25
CA ASN A 93 35.84 -28.79 13.19
C ASN A 93 36.35 -27.86 14.29
N ALA A 94 36.26 -28.37 15.51
CA ALA A 94 36.81 -27.78 16.72
C ALA A 94 38.35 -27.77 16.69
N THR A 95 38.98 -26.75 17.27
CA THR A 95 39.94 -26.86 18.40
C THR A 95 40.32 -25.45 18.90
N SER A 96 40.41 -25.34 20.22
CA SER A 96 40.74 -24.21 21.10
C SER A 96 42.00 -23.39 20.76
N ALA A 97 41.96 -22.07 21.00
CA ALA A 97 42.81 -21.37 21.99
C ALA A 97 42.55 -19.83 22.02
N GLN A 98 42.76 -19.30 23.22
CA GLN A 98 42.63 -17.92 23.71
C GLN A 98 43.30 -16.82 22.85
N ASN A 99 42.63 -15.66 22.74
CA ASN A 99 43.21 -14.38 23.17
C ASN A 99 42.14 -13.28 23.28
N ALA A 100 42.07 -12.67 24.47
CA ALA A 100 41.43 -11.40 24.70
C ALA A 100 42.41 -10.27 24.33
N THR A 101 41.91 -9.13 23.83
CA THR A 101 42.16 -7.74 24.32
C THR A 101 41.71 -6.71 23.25
N SER A 102 41.08 -5.64 23.75
CA SER A 102 40.85 -4.30 23.15
C SER A 102 39.96 -4.21 21.89
N ALA A 103 38.73 -3.72 21.97
CA ALA A 103 38.31 -2.33 22.23
C ALA A 103 38.60 -1.37 21.05
N GLN A 104 37.49 -0.81 20.56
CA GLN A 104 37.39 0.46 19.84
C GLN A 104 37.97 0.52 18.42
N ASN A 105 37.07 0.37 17.45
CA ASN A 105 36.92 1.38 16.40
C ASN A 105 35.46 1.43 15.95
N ALA A 106 34.69 2.26 16.65
CA ALA A 106 33.49 2.85 16.10
C ALA A 106 33.94 3.87 15.04
N THR A 107 33.62 3.60 13.77
CA THR A 107 33.79 4.57 12.70
C THR A 107 32.66 4.37 11.70
N SER A 108 31.56 5.08 11.98
CA SER A 108 30.78 5.85 11.02
C SER A 108 30.82 5.38 9.56
N ALA A 109 29.94 4.44 9.23
CA ALA A 109 29.38 4.27 7.91
C ALA A 109 27.86 4.14 8.07
N GLN A 110 27.16 5.28 8.19
CA GLN A 110 25.72 5.36 8.00
C GLN A 110 25.43 5.16 6.50
N GLY A 111 25.69 3.96 5.99
CA GLY A 111 25.11 3.49 4.73
C GLY A 111 23.62 3.30 4.97
N ALA A 112 22.78 3.85 4.09
CA ALA A 112 21.33 3.91 4.25
C ALA A 112 20.77 2.55 4.71
N ALA A 113 20.38 2.47 5.98
CA ALA A 113 19.83 1.24 6.55
C ALA A 113 18.60 0.83 5.74
N SER A 114 18.53 -0.44 5.32
CA SER A 114 17.37 -0.97 4.61
C SER A 114 16.14 -0.85 5.52
N PRO A 115 15.13 -0.04 5.17
CA PRO A 115 14.03 0.24 6.08
C PRO A 115 13.17 -0.99 6.28
N VAL A 116 12.98 -1.33 7.55
CA VAL A 116 12.06 -2.37 8.01
C VAL A 116 10.69 -1.73 8.22
N ILE A 117 9.66 -2.28 7.59
CA ILE A 117 8.31 -1.75 7.58
C ILE A 117 7.37 -2.82 8.15
N LEU A 118 6.76 -2.53 9.30
CA LEU A 118 5.71 -3.36 9.87
C LEU A 118 4.37 -3.03 9.21
N LEU A 119 3.70 -4.05 8.68
CA LEU A 119 2.38 -3.89 8.07
C LEU A 119 1.32 -4.00 9.17
N THR A 120 0.75 -2.86 9.54
CA THR A 120 -0.19 -2.71 10.67
C THR A 120 -1.23 -1.64 10.36
N PRO A 121 -2.51 -1.83 10.74
CA PRO A 121 -3.56 -0.84 10.48
C PRO A 121 -3.29 0.52 11.16
N GLY A 122 -2.49 0.56 12.22
CA GLY A 122 -2.11 1.80 12.93
C GLY A 122 -0.98 2.61 12.26
N GLY A 123 -0.41 2.11 11.16
CA GLY A 123 0.72 2.75 10.47
C GLY A 123 0.33 3.92 9.57
N ARG A 124 1.34 4.56 8.96
CA ARG A 124 1.15 5.59 7.93
C ARG A 124 0.32 5.00 6.78
N ARG A 125 -0.68 5.73 6.29
CA ARG A 125 -1.52 5.25 5.20
C ARG A 125 -0.74 5.16 3.88
N LEU A 126 -0.89 4.06 3.17
CA LEU A 126 -0.38 3.88 1.82
C LEU A 126 -1.16 4.79 0.86
N THR A 127 -0.49 5.81 0.35
CA THR A 127 -0.97 6.70 -0.71
C THR A 127 -0.03 6.61 -1.91
N GLN A 128 -0.40 7.20 -3.05
CA GLN A 128 0.47 7.22 -4.22
C GLN A 128 1.81 7.91 -3.94
N GLU A 129 1.83 8.97 -3.11
CA GLU A 129 3.06 9.61 -2.63
C GLU A 129 3.97 8.64 -1.88
N VAL A 130 3.38 7.78 -1.04
CA VAL A 130 4.13 6.76 -0.28
C VAL A 130 4.67 5.70 -1.23
N VAL A 131 3.88 5.27 -2.22
CA VAL A 131 4.33 4.32 -3.25
C VAL A 131 5.52 4.89 -4.03
N GLU A 132 5.42 6.15 -4.47
CA GLU A 132 6.52 6.88 -5.12
C GLU A 132 7.75 6.96 -4.23
N GLU A 133 7.58 7.27 -2.93
CA GLU A 133 8.66 7.29 -1.94
C GLU A 133 9.35 5.93 -1.80
N LEU A 134 8.59 4.86 -1.64
CA LEU A 134 9.11 3.51 -1.48
C LEU A 134 9.81 3.00 -2.75
N SER A 135 9.30 3.33 -3.94
CA SER A 135 9.87 2.92 -5.23
C SER A 135 11.27 3.47 -5.51
N ARG A 136 11.62 4.60 -4.87
CA ARG A 136 12.96 5.21 -4.98
C ARG A 136 13.99 4.56 -4.04
N ARG A 137 13.55 3.70 -3.13
CA ARG A 137 14.45 3.00 -2.20
C ARG A 137 15.08 1.82 -2.93
N GLU A 138 16.39 1.61 -2.75
CA GLU A 138 17.08 0.46 -3.34
C GLU A 138 16.55 -0.87 -2.80
N ARG A 139 16.16 -0.85 -1.53
CA ARG A 139 15.64 -2.00 -0.78
C ARG A 139 14.58 -1.60 0.22
N ILE A 140 13.57 -2.46 0.39
CA ILE A 140 12.58 -2.39 1.48
C ILE A 140 12.37 -3.78 2.09
N ILE A 141 12.09 -3.83 3.40
CA ILE A 141 11.82 -5.08 4.12
C ILE A 141 10.42 -4.97 4.73
N LEU A 142 9.49 -5.82 4.28
CA LEU A 142 8.10 -5.84 4.72
C LEU A 142 7.88 -6.97 5.73
N VAL A 143 7.36 -6.66 6.91
CA VAL A 143 7.05 -7.64 7.95
C VAL A 143 5.54 -7.81 8.07
N CYS A 144 5.05 -9.01 7.79
CA CYS A 144 3.64 -9.34 7.80
C CYS A 144 3.19 -9.68 9.23
N GLY A 145 2.25 -8.89 9.77
CA GLY A 145 1.61 -9.19 11.04
C GLY A 145 0.63 -10.37 10.94
N ARG A 146 0.37 -11.04 12.06
CA ARG A 146 -0.65 -12.07 12.23
C ARG A 146 -1.24 -11.99 13.63
N TYR A 147 -2.33 -12.73 13.85
CA TYR A 147 -3.03 -12.75 15.13
C TYR A 147 -3.46 -11.33 15.54
N GLU A 148 -3.23 -10.89 16.79
CA GLU A 148 -3.50 -9.52 17.25
C GLU A 148 -2.40 -8.52 16.83
N GLY A 149 -1.34 -8.98 16.16
CA GLY A 149 -0.24 -8.16 15.67
C GLY A 149 1.10 -8.52 16.31
N PHE A 150 1.91 -7.49 16.56
CA PHE A 150 3.27 -7.63 17.07
C PHE A 150 3.35 -7.26 18.54
N ASP A 151 4.27 -7.90 19.28
CA ASP A 151 4.79 -7.30 20.50
C ASP A 151 5.33 -5.89 20.20
N ALA A 152 4.89 -4.89 20.96
CA ALA A 152 5.22 -3.48 20.72
C ALA A 152 6.74 -3.20 20.72
N ARG A 153 7.55 -4.04 21.37
CA ARG A 153 9.01 -3.90 21.40
C ARG A 153 9.66 -4.21 20.05
N VAL A 154 9.01 -4.97 19.17
CA VAL A 154 9.51 -5.27 17.81
C VAL A 154 9.79 -3.98 17.05
N ARG A 155 8.85 -3.03 17.09
CA ARG A 155 8.99 -1.72 16.43
C ARG A 155 10.23 -0.98 16.92
N THR A 156 10.40 -0.91 18.25
CA THR A 156 11.54 -0.21 18.86
C THR A 156 12.86 -0.92 18.57
N ALA A 157 12.91 -2.24 18.68
CA ALA A 157 14.11 -3.04 18.46
C ALA A 157 14.63 -2.91 17.02
N LEU A 158 13.73 -2.86 16.04
CA LEU A 158 14.08 -2.77 14.63
C LEU A 158 14.17 -1.32 14.11
N GLY A 159 13.81 -0.33 14.93
CA GLY A 159 13.62 1.06 14.46
C GLY A 159 12.64 1.13 13.29
N ALA A 160 11.61 0.27 13.29
CA ALA A 160 10.79 0.01 12.12
C ALA A 160 9.75 1.12 11.87
N GLU A 161 9.52 1.39 10.58
CA GLU A 161 8.38 2.17 10.12
C GLU A 161 7.10 1.32 10.22
N GLU A 162 5.94 1.96 10.32
CA GLU A 162 4.64 1.29 10.32
C GLU A 162 3.82 1.77 9.12
N LEU A 163 3.21 0.85 8.37
CA LEU A 163 2.45 1.13 7.16
C LEU A 163 1.09 0.41 7.17
N SER A 164 0.03 1.15 6.83
CA SER A 164 -1.35 0.70 6.73
C SER A 164 -1.85 0.83 5.30
N ILE A 165 -2.55 -0.18 4.78
CA ILE A 165 -3.18 -0.10 3.44
C ILE A 165 -4.60 0.48 3.47
N GLY A 166 -5.12 0.83 4.66
CA GLY A 166 -6.40 1.52 4.81
C GLY A 166 -7.11 1.25 6.14
N ASP A 167 -8.25 1.91 6.33
CA ASP A 167 -9.03 1.86 7.57
C ASP A 167 -9.95 0.62 7.59
N PHE A 168 -9.34 -0.55 7.52
CA PHE A 168 -10.01 -1.85 7.60
C PHE A 168 -9.04 -2.89 8.17
N VAL A 169 -9.59 -4.04 8.60
CA VAL A 169 -8.81 -5.10 9.25
C VAL A 169 -8.70 -6.31 8.32
N LEU A 170 -7.49 -6.86 8.22
CA LEU A 170 -7.18 -8.09 7.50
C LEU A 170 -6.76 -9.18 8.49
N SER A 171 -6.79 -10.43 8.07
CA SER A 171 -6.31 -11.56 8.88
C SER A 171 -4.78 -11.64 9.00
N GLY A 172 -4.06 -10.84 8.21
CA GLY A 172 -2.61 -10.80 8.20
C GLY A 172 -2.05 -9.76 7.25
N GLY A 173 -0.76 -9.46 7.42
CA GLY A 173 -0.03 -8.48 6.63
C GLY A 173 0.32 -8.96 5.22
N GLU A 174 0.10 -10.22 4.86
CA GLU A 174 0.54 -10.79 3.57
C GLU A 174 -0.17 -10.12 2.39
N VAL A 175 -1.48 -9.91 2.49
CA VAL A 175 -2.24 -9.20 1.44
C VAL A 175 -1.82 -7.73 1.39
N ALA A 176 -1.51 -7.11 2.53
CA ALA A 176 -0.95 -5.77 2.55
C ALA A 176 0.42 -5.72 1.87
N ALA A 177 1.27 -6.72 2.07
CA ALA A 177 2.57 -6.83 1.42
C ALA A 177 2.40 -6.98 -0.09
N MET A 178 1.46 -7.81 -0.55
CA MET A 178 1.13 -7.95 -1.98
C MET A 178 0.70 -6.62 -2.60
N VAL A 179 -0.16 -5.86 -1.92
CA VAL A 179 -0.60 -4.53 -2.38
C VAL A 179 0.58 -3.57 -2.49
N VAL A 180 1.46 -3.54 -1.48
CA VAL A 180 2.66 -2.68 -1.49
C VAL A 180 3.61 -3.08 -2.62
N VAL A 181 3.88 -4.38 -2.76
CA VAL A 181 4.75 -4.93 -3.81
C VAL A 181 4.23 -4.57 -5.19
N ASP A 182 2.94 -4.81 -5.46
CA ASP A 182 2.32 -4.53 -6.75
C ASP A 182 2.33 -3.03 -7.08
N ALA A 183 1.97 -2.17 -6.12
CA ALA A 183 1.96 -0.73 -6.34
C ALA A 183 3.38 -0.17 -6.59
N VAL A 184 4.37 -0.61 -5.79
CA VAL A 184 5.75 -0.13 -5.87
C VAL A 184 6.45 -0.65 -7.12
N CYS A 185 6.26 -1.91 -7.49
CA CYS A 185 6.97 -2.50 -8.63
C CYS A 185 6.65 -1.80 -9.95
N ARG A 186 5.42 -1.29 -10.11
CA ARG A 186 4.99 -0.56 -11.30
C ARG A 186 5.83 0.70 -11.56
N LEU A 187 6.39 1.30 -10.52
CA LEU A 187 7.22 2.50 -10.62
C LEU A 187 8.72 2.19 -10.78
N VAL A 188 9.13 0.93 -10.74
CA VAL A 188 10.52 0.55 -10.97
C VAL A 188 10.85 0.67 -12.47
N PRO A 189 11.92 1.40 -12.86
CA PRO A 189 12.28 1.59 -14.26
C PRO A 189 12.39 0.28 -15.03
N GLY A 190 11.81 0.25 -16.24
CA GLY A 190 11.78 -0.92 -17.11
C GLY A 190 10.68 -1.94 -16.81
N VAL A 191 9.96 -1.86 -15.68
CA VAL A 191 8.92 -2.85 -15.34
C VAL A 191 7.69 -2.72 -16.25
N LEU A 192 7.12 -1.53 -16.40
CA LEU A 192 5.93 -1.31 -17.24
C LEU A 192 6.20 -1.28 -18.75
N GLY A 193 7.47 -1.28 -19.16
CA GLY A 193 7.90 -1.12 -20.56
C GLY A 193 7.78 0.32 -21.07
N ASP A 194 6.64 0.97 -20.87
CA ASP A 194 6.41 2.40 -21.16
C ASP A 194 6.27 3.19 -19.86
N GLU A 195 7.26 4.04 -19.58
CA GLU A 195 7.29 4.87 -18.37
C GLU A 195 6.22 5.97 -18.38
N GLU A 196 5.75 6.40 -19.56
CA GLU A 196 4.72 7.43 -19.67
C GLU A 196 3.36 6.93 -19.17
N SER A 197 3.11 5.62 -19.26
CA SER A 197 1.88 4.99 -18.77
C SER A 197 1.67 5.20 -17.26
N ALA A 198 2.73 5.10 -16.45
CA ALA A 198 2.64 5.33 -15.01
C ALA A 198 2.32 6.80 -14.66
N LEU A 199 2.75 7.75 -15.49
CA LEU A 199 2.53 9.18 -15.27
C LEU A 199 1.08 9.60 -15.54
N GLN A 200 0.36 8.83 -16.37
CA GLN A 200 -1.02 9.11 -16.74
C GLN A 200 -2.05 8.43 -15.82
N ASP A 201 -1.60 7.47 -14.99
CA ASP A 201 -2.44 6.78 -14.02
C ASP A 201 -3.17 7.73 -13.06
N SER A 202 -4.25 7.21 -12.49
CA SER A 202 -4.95 7.84 -11.38
C SER A 202 -3.95 8.17 -10.27
N PHE A 203 -4.10 9.37 -9.71
CA PHE A 203 -3.24 9.91 -8.67
C PHE A 203 -1.80 10.21 -9.10
N SER A 204 -1.32 9.95 -10.31
CA SER A 204 0.08 10.27 -10.70
C SER A 204 0.28 11.71 -11.16
N ASN A 205 -0.80 12.41 -11.55
CA ASN A 205 -0.74 13.81 -11.98
C ASN A 205 -0.58 14.79 -10.80
N PRO A 206 -0.09 16.04 -11.02
CA PRO A 206 0.06 17.04 -9.95
C PRO A 206 -1.22 17.37 -9.16
N GLY A 207 -2.41 17.15 -9.76
CA GLY A 207 -3.69 17.35 -9.10
C GLY A 207 -4.25 16.11 -8.38
N ARG A 208 -3.50 15.00 -8.36
CA ARG A 208 -3.91 13.68 -7.84
C ARG A 208 -5.31 13.24 -8.31
N LEU A 209 -5.65 13.59 -9.55
CA LEU A 209 -6.96 13.28 -10.15
C LEU A 209 -7.08 11.78 -10.45
N VAL A 210 -8.31 11.26 -10.36
CA VAL A 210 -8.68 9.94 -10.89
C VAL A 210 -8.84 10.04 -12.41
N GLU A 211 -8.41 9.00 -13.12
CA GLU A 211 -8.68 8.88 -14.55
C GLU A 211 -10.17 8.97 -14.88
N GLY A 212 -10.46 9.59 -16.03
CA GLY A 212 -11.77 9.54 -16.62
C GLY A 212 -12.11 8.17 -17.22
N PRO A 213 -13.32 8.02 -17.80
CA PRO A 213 -13.71 6.77 -18.44
C PRO A 213 -12.85 6.51 -19.67
N GLN A 214 -12.43 5.25 -19.81
CA GLN A 214 -11.71 4.74 -20.97
C GLN A 214 -12.65 3.92 -21.86
N TYR A 215 -12.38 3.92 -23.16
CA TYR A 215 -13.19 3.23 -24.17
C TYR A 215 -12.30 2.44 -25.11
N THR A 216 -12.77 1.28 -25.54
CA THR A 216 -12.12 0.46 -26.56
C THR A 216 -13.16 -0.05 -27.55
N ARG A 217 -12.72 -0.82 -28.54
CA ARG A 217 -13.61 -1.46 -29.53
C ARG A 217 -14.54 -2.46 -28.83
N PRO A 218 -15.79 -2.63 -29.30
CA PRO A 218 -16.41 -2.01 -30.49
C PRO A 218 -16.90 -0.56 -30.24
N ARG A 219 -17.12 0.20 -31.32
CA ARG A 219 -17.59 1.60 -31.25
C ARG A 219 -18.96 1.77 -30.61
N GLU A 220 -19.80 0.76 -30.72
CA GLU A 220 -21.11 0.72 -30.07
C GLU A 220 -21.26 -0.62 -29.37
N PHE A 221 -21.69 -0.59 -28.10
CA PHE A 221 -21.97 -1.77 -27.32
C PHE A 221 -23.33 -1.63 -26.65
N ARG A 222 -24.30 -2.45 -27.06
CA ARG A 222 -25.69 -2.45 -26.54
C ARG A 222 -26.37 -1.07 -26.62
N GLY A 223 -26.22 -0.36 -27.75
CA GLY A 223 -26.77 0.99 -27.92
C GLY A 223 -25.97 2.10 -27.26
N MET A 224 -24.87 1.79 -26.56
CA MET A 224 -23.97 2.78 -25.96
C MET A 224 -22.80 3.05 -26.91
N GLY A 225 -22.77 4.26 -27.48
CA GLY A 225 -21.68 4.71 -28.35
C GLY A 225 -20.48 5.24 -27.58
N VAL A 226 -19.29 5.07 -28.15
CA VAL A 226 -18.08 5.79 -27.73
C VAL A 226 -18.26 7.29 -28.03
N PRO A 227 -17.87 8.22 -27.13
CA PRO A 227 -17.96 9.65 -27.40
C PRO A 227 -17.27 10.08 -28.70
N ASP A 228 -17.97 10.86 -29.54
CA ASP A 228 -17.48 11.26 -30.88
C ASP A 228 -16.11 11.96 -30.84
N VAL A 229 -15.83 12.72 -29.77
CA VAL A 229 -14.53 13.37 -29.58
C VAL A 229 -13.37 12.36 -29.57
N LEU A 230 -13.57 11.15 -29.02
CA LEU A 230 -12.57 10.09 -29.00
C LEU A 230 -12.39 9.41 -30.37
N LEU A 231 -13.33 9.60 -31.29
CA LEU A 231 -13.28 9.08 -32.66
C LEU A 231 -12.73 10.10 -33.66
N SER A 232 -12.50 11.35 -33.23
CA SER A 232 -12.16 12.48 -34.10
C SER A 232 -10.73 12.49 -34.61
N GLY A 233 -9.80 11.81 -33.94
CA GLY A 233 -8.35 11.89 -34.21
C GLY A 233 -7.70 13.23 -33.79
N ASP A 234 -8.47 14.18 -33.25
CA ASP A 234 -7.98 15.46 -32.78
C ASP A 234 -7.38 15.32 -31.37
N HIS A 235 -6.06 15.13 -31.31
CA HIS A 235 -5.33 14.92 -30.06
C HIS A 235 -5.56 16.03 -29.03
N GLY A 236 -5.70 17.28 -29.47
CA GLY A 236 -5.95 18.42 -28.57
C GLY A 236 -7.33 18.36 -27.92
N LYS A 237 -8.38 18.07 -28.72
CA LYS A 237 -9.75 17.88 -28.18
C LYS A 237 -9.84 16.66 -27.28
N ILE A 238 -9.17 15.56 -27.64
CA ILE A 238 -9.16 14.34 -26.83
C ILE A 238 -8.48 14.59 -25.48
N ALA A 239 -7.30 15.22 -25.46
CA ALA A 239 -6.58 15.53 -24.23
C ALA A 239 -7.40 16.45 -23.31
N LYS A 240 -8.02 17.50 -23.87
CA LYS A 240 -8.91 18.40 -23.12
C LYS A 240 -10.10 17.64 -22.54
N TRP A 241 -10.78 16.83 -23.34
CA TRP A 241 -11.92 16.03 -22.89
C TRP A 241 -11.51 15.05 -21.77
N ARG A 242 -10.38 14.35 -21.91
CA ARG A 242 -9.87 13.43 -20.88
C ARG A 242 -9.59 14.15 -19.56
N HIS A 243 -8.97 15.33 -19.61
CA HIS A 243 -8.73 16.14 -18.42
C HIS A 243 -10.03 16.59 -17.74
N GLU A 244 -11.01 17.06 -18.51
CA GLU A 244 -12.35 17.42 -17.99
C GLU A 244 -13.04 16.22 -17.33
N GLN A 245 -12.97 15.02 -17.95
CA GLN A 245 -13.53 13.81 -17.36
C GLN A 245 -12.81 13.36 -16.09
N ALA A 246 -11.48 13.52 -16.00
CA ALA A 246 -10.73 13.21 -14.80
C ALA A 246 -11.18 14.09 -13.60
N ILE A 247 -11.45 15.38 -13.84
CA ILE A 247 -12.00 16.29 -12.83
C ILE A 247 -13.38 15.81 -12.38
N VAL A 248 -14.26 15.43 -13.32
CA VAL A 248 -15.61 14.93 -13.00
C VAL A 248 -15.53 13.63 -12.19
N ALA A 249 -14.68 12.68 -12.59
CA ALA A 249 -14.48 11.42 -11.89
C ALA A 249 -13.99 11.64 -10.45
N THR A 250 -13.01 12.53 -10.28
CA THR A 250 -12.47 12.91 -8.96
C THR A 250 -13.54 13.51 -8.06
N ARG A 251 -14.31 14.49 -8.56
CA ARG A 251 -15.42 15.09 -7.79
C ARG A 251 -16.47 14.06 -7.39
N ARG A 252 -16.79 13.11 -8.28
CA ARG A 252 -17.75 12.04 -7.98
C ARG A 252 -17.27 11.12 -6.86
N ARG A 253 -15.99 10.72 -6.89
CA ARG A 253 -15.36 9.93 -5.81
C ARG A 253 -15.44 10.68 -4.48
N ASP A 254 -15.04 11.93 -4.48
CA ASP A 254 -14.92 12.74 -3.25
C ASP A 254 -16.29 13.05 -2.65
N ALA A 255 -17.29 13.35 -3.48
CA ALA A 255 -18.68 13.53 -3.03
C ALA A 255 -19.26 12.25 -2.42
N GLY A 256 -18.85 11.08 -2.92
CA GLY A 256 -19.19 9.79 -2.31
C GLY A 256 -18.49 9.54 -0.97
N ALA A 257 -17.27 10.05 -0.80
CA ALA A 257 -16.51 9.94 0.45
C ALA A 257 -17.04 10.87 1.56
N SER A 258 -17.51 12.07 1.21
CA SER A 258 -18.07 13.05 2.15
C SER A 258 -19.43 12.66 2.74
N ASN A 259 -20.06 11.60 2.24
CA ASN A 259 -21.37 11.14 2.71
C ASN A 259 -21.27 10.04 3.80
N ARG A 260 -20.11 9.88 4.46
CA ARG A 260 -19.97 9.02 5.63
C ARG A 260 -20.66 9.69 6.84
N PRO A 261 -21.58 9.01 7.54
CA PRO A 261 -22.18 9.56 8.75
C PRO A 261 -21.11 9.58 9.86
N GLY A 262 -20.54 10.75 10.17
CA GLY A 262 -19.59 10.86 11.28
C GLY A 262 -18.81 12.17 11.43
N GLU A 263 -18.64 12.98 10.39
CA GLU A 263 -17.90 14.25 10.53
C GLU A 263 -18.82 15.47 10.47
N PRO A 264 -18.83 16.34 11.50
CA PRO A 264 -19.54 17.62 11.40
C PRO A 264 -18.76 18.54 10.46
N SER A 265 -19.37 18.84 9.31
CA SER A 265 -18.87 19.81 8.33
C SER A 265 -18.76 21.21 8.96
N MET A 266 -17.61 21.54 9.54
CA MET A 266 -17.23 22.91 9.92
C MET A 266 -16.69 23.67 8.71
N ASN A 267 -17.60 24.11 7.83
CA ASN A 267 -17.50 25.37 7.07
C ASN A 267 -18.57 25.40 5.98
N GLN A 268 -19.72 25.99 6.29
CA GLN A 268 -20.52 26.68 5.29
C GLN A 268 -21.01 27.99 5.91
N SER A 269 -20.43 29.12 5.48
CA SER A 269 -21.05 30.43 5.71
C SER A 269 -22.39 30.48 4.96
N PRO A 270 -23.44 31.06 5.56
CA PRO A 270 -24.78 31.00 4.97
C PRO A 270 -24.86 31.88 3.71
N VAL A 271 -25.29 31.27 2.60
CA VAL A 271 -25.69 31.99 1.38
C VAL A 271 -27.03 32.71 1.67
N PRO A 272 -27.18 33.99 1.33
CA PRO A 272 -28.42 34.71 1.60
C PRO A 272 -29.53 34.27 0.63
N THR A 273 -30.58 33.66 1.15
CA THR A 273 -31.79 33.32 0.38
C THR A 273 -32.61 34.58 0.10
N LYS A 274 -32.85 34.88 -1.19
CA LYS A 274 -33.84 35.88 -1.62
C LYS A 274 -35.26 35.39 -1.25
N LYS A 275 -36.03 36.21 -0.54
CA LYS A 275 -37.45 35.97 -0.24
C LYS A 275 -38.28 35.92 -1.54
N ALA A 276 -39.10 34.88 -1.68
CA ALA A 276 -40.18 34.80 -2.67
C ALA A 276 -41.41 35.60 -2.18
N PRO A 277 -42.25 36.15 -3.08
CA PRO A 277 -43.40 36.97 -2.68
C PRO A 277 -44.58 36.10 -2.25
N GLU A 278 -45.27 36.52 -1.19
CA GLU A 278 -46.50 35.89 -0.68
C GLU A 278 -47.67 36.06 -1.66
N LEU A 279 -48.32 34.94 -2.00
CA LEU A 279 -49.61 34.91 -2.70
C LEU A 279 -50.73 34.94 -1.66
N THR A 280 -51.50 36.02 -1.66
CA THR A 280 -52.69 36.20 -0.82
C THR A 280 -53.84 35.28 -1.26
N ALA A 281 -54.36 34.50 -0.32
CA ALA A 281 -55.52 33.64 -0.52
C ALA A 281 -56.81 34.48 -0.66
N ARG A 282 -57.50 34.35 -1.79
CA ARG A 282 -58.90 34.79 -1.94
C ARG A 282 -59.84 33.67 -1.50
N ALA A 283 -60.68 33.97 -0.52
CA ALA A 283 -61.79 33.13 -0.09
C ALA A 283 -62.82 32.98 -1.22
N ILE A 284 -63.23 31.74 -1.50
CA ILE A 284 -64.41 31.43 -2.32
C ILE A 284 -65.45 30.86 -1.36
N GLU A 285 -66.50 31.63 -1.10
CA GLU A 285 -67.70 31.20 -0.39
C GLU A 285 -68.48 30.19 -1.26
N THR A 286 -68.73 29.01 -0.70
CA THR A 286 -69.68 28.04 -1.27
C THR A 286 -71.05 28.24 -0.64
N THR A 287 -72.02 28.75 -1.40
CA THR A 287 -73.44 28.65 -1.07
C THR A 287 -74.03 27.37 -1.69
N PRO A 288 -74.91 26.63 -0.99
CA PRO A 288 -75.53 25.43 -1.56
C PRO A 288 -76.78 25.83 -2.36
N ARG A 289 -76.90 25.34 -3.60
CA ARG A 289 -78.16 25.38 -4.36
C ARG A 289 -78.81 24.00 -4.39
N SER A 290 -80.02 23.95 -3.84
CA SER A 290 -81.02 22.90 -4.04
C SER A 290 -81.63 22.99 -5.45
N VAL A 291 -81.91 21.82 -6.02
CA VAL A 291 -82.62 21.53 -7.29
C VAL A 291 -84.15 21.77 -7.11
N PRO A 292 -84.99 22.02 -8.14
CA PRO A 292 -84.79 21.97 -9.60
C PRO A 292 -84.78 23.31 -10.33
#